data_AF-A0A536PN99-F1
#
_entry.id   AF-A0A536PN99-F1
#
_cell.length_a   1.000
_cell.length_b   1.000
_cell.length_c   1.000
_cell.angle_alpha   90.00
_cell.angle_beta   90.00
_cell.angle_gamma   90.00
#
_symmetry.space_group_name_H-M   'P 1'
#
loop_
_entity.id
_entity.type
_entity.pdbx_description
1 polymer ?
#
loop_
_entity_poly.entity_id
_entity_poly.type
_entity_poly.pdbx_seq_one_letter_code
_entity_poly.pdbx_strand_id
1 'polypeptide(L)'
;MTGAIWHALSVSFDMFWEILWPLALGFLLSAIVQSIVSRNAVASALGSDSPKSLAIACGLGAASSSCSYAAVAIARSLFRKGASFSAAMIFEFASTNLVFELGLILLILLGWQFLAAEFAGGLLMVVLLAILFRLTLSRRLVDRARRQAERGIAGRMEGHGEMDMSITDGSFLRRLLSGRALTSISHYFWMDIVSVWTDIGLGLLIAGALAAWVPDSFWQGFFFTQHPVVAQFWGPLVGPIISMLSFVCSVGNVPLAAVLWNGGISFGGVISFLFADLIIIPILNIYRKYYGGRMSLYLLLVSYAAMAAAGFIIGLAFQVTGLTPAHIRVTAFESAPALNYTTILNLVFLALMGLLGWRFLTTGGLDMLRMMEAPASSPAATGGMETGHHHH
;
A
#
# COMPACT_ATOMS: atom_id res chain seq x y z
N MET A 1 -0.29 -24.11 27.21
CA MET A 1 -0.23 -22.68 26.78
C MET A 1 1.03 -22.37 25.98
N THR A 2 2.23 -22.78 26.43
CA THR A 2 3.50 -22.54 25.70
C THR A 2 3.54 -23.13 24.29
N GLY A 3 3.03 -24.35 24.07
CA GLY A 3 2.99 -24.97 22.74
C GLY A 3 2.12 -24.25 21.71
N ALA A 4 0.99 -23.68 22.12
CA ALA A 4 0.09 -22.94 21.22
C ALA A 4 0.67 -21.58 20.80
N ILE A 5 1.38 -20.91 21.70
CA ILE A 5 2.10 -19.66 21.39
C ILE A 5 3.29 -19.96 20.48
N TRP A 6 4.04 -21.02 20.77
CA TRP A 6 5.15 -21.45 19.92
C TRP A 6 4.71 -21.78 18.50
N HIS A 7 3.58 -22.48 18.35
CA HIS A 7 3.02 -22.80 17.04
C HIS A 7 2.59 -21.53 16.27
N ALA A 8 1.91 -20.58 16.91
CA ALA A 8 1.55 -19.31 16.27
C ALA A 8 2.77 -18.52 15.80
N LEU A 9 3.84 -18.49 16.62
CA LEU A 9 5.10 -17.84 16.27
C LEU A 9 5.83 -18.56 15.14
N SER A 10 5.83 -19.90 15.12
CA SER A 10 6.44 -20.67 14.03
C SER A 10 5.73 -20.40 12.71
N VAL A 11 4.39 -20.44 12.70
CA VAL A 11 3.60 -20.12 11.49
C VAL A 11 3.84 -18.67 11.04
N SER A 12 3.91 -17.72 11.97
CA SER A 12 4.23 -16.32 11.62
C SER A 12 5.62 -16.18 10.99
N PHE A 13 6.60 -16.94 11.49
CA PHE A 13 7.94 -16.97 10.94
C PHE A 13 8.00 -17.65 9.57
N ASP A 14 7.29 -18.74 9.38
CA ASP A 14 7.21 -19.45 8.10
C ASP A 14 6.57 -18.54 7.03
N MET A 15 5.50 -17.81 7.40
CA MET A 15 4.91 -16.76 6.56
C MET A 15 5.91 -15.66 6.21
N PHE A 16 6.64 -15.13 7.21
CA PHE A 16 7.67 -14.13 6.99
C PHE A 16 8.74 -14.62 6.02
N TRP A 17 9.21 -15.85 6.21
CA TRP A 17 10.25 -16.45 5.38
C TRP A 17 9.80 -16.59 3.93
N GLU A 18 8.56 -17.02 3.70
CA GLU A 18 8.06 -17.22 2.35
C GLU A 18 7.87 -15.90 1.58
N ILE A 19 7.55 -14.81 2.28
CA ILE A 19 7.30 -13.49 1.65
C ILE A 19 8.51 -12.54 1.68
N LEU A 20 9.63 -12.91 2.30
CA LEU A 20 10.75 -12.00 2.50
C LEU A 20 11.38 -11.53 1.17
N TRP A 21 11.79 -12.45 0.30
CA TRP A 21 12.42 -12.07 -0.96
C TRP A 21 11.47 -11.35 -1.93
N PRO A 22 10.18 -11.75 -2.10
CA PRO A 22 9.27 -11.00 -2.97
C PRO A 22 9.02 -9.59 -2.44
N LEU A 23 8.90 -9.42 -1.12
CA LEU A 23 8.74 -8.12 -0.47
C LEU A 23 9.98 -7.24 -0.67
N ALA A 24 11.17 -7.80 -0.49
CA ALA A 24 12.42 -7.08 -0.71
C ALA A 24 12.62 -6.71 -2.19
N LEU A 25 12.29 -7.61 -3.11
CA LEU A 25 12.27 -7.30 -4.54
C LEU A 25 11.26 -6.19 -4.85
N GLY A 26 10.12 -6.20 -4.16
CA GLY A 26 9.12 -5.17 -4.27
C GLY A 26 9.66 -3.79 -3.94
N PHE A 27 10.01 -3.54 -2.68
CA PHE A 27 10.64 -2.28 -2.26
C PHE A 27 11.85 -1.91 -3.14
N LEU A 28 12.59 -2.92 -3.59
CA LEU A 28 13.47 -2.92 -4.77
C LEU A 28 13.00 -2.01 -5.91
N LEU A 29 12.01 -2.54 -6.62
CA LEU A 29 11.46 -1.96 -7.82
C LEU A 29 10.80 -0.61 -7.53
N SER A 30 10.07 -0.48 -6.41
CA SER A 30 9.49 0.79 -5.98
C SER A 30 10.56 1.88 -5.84
N ALA A 31 11.65 1.61 -5.11
CA ALA A 31 12.73 2.56 -4.90
C ALA A 31 13.43 2.95 -6.21
N ILE A 32 13.56 2.01 -7.16
CA ILE A 32 14.06 2.30 -8.50
C ILE A 32 13.14 3.28 -9.22
N VAL A 33 11.83 3.02 -9.25
CA VAL A 33 10.89 3.91 -9.94
C VAL A 33 10.86 5.30 -9.29
N GLN A 34 10.79 5.35 -7.95
CA GLN A 34 10.80 6.61 -7.19
C GLN A 34 12.09 7.41 -7.42
N SER A 35 13.23 6.75 -7.67
CA SER A 35 14.50 7.44 -7.99
C SER A 35 14.53 8.08 -9.39
N ILE A 36 13.61 7.71 -10.28
CA ILE A 36 13.61 8.15 -11.69
C ILE A 36 12.41 9.06 -12.00
N VAL A 37 11.26 8.85 -11.36
CA VAL A 37 10.02 9.59 -11.62
C VAL A 37 9.92 10.79 -10.69
N SER A 38 9.93 12.01 -11.24
CA SER A 38 9.83 13.23 -10.44
C SER A 38 8.40 13.55 -10.01
N ARG A 39 8.23 13.86 -8.72
CA ARG A 39 6.91 14.12 -8.13
C ARG A 39 6.28 15.39 -8.70
N ASN A 40 7.09 16.38 -9.06
CA ASN A 40 6.62 17.63 -9.66
C ASN A 40 6.09 17.44 -11.10
N ALA A 41 6.68 16.53 -11.88
CA ALA A 41 6.16 16.20 -13.22
C ALA A 41 4.83 15.43 -13.13
N VAL A 42 4.67 14.58 -12.11
CA VAL A 42 3.39 13.91 -11.83
C VAL A 42 2.32 14.93 -11.43
N ALA A 43 2.63 15.87 -10.54
CA ALA A 43 1.67 16.88 -10.07
C ALA A 43 1.11 17.76 -11.20
N SER A 44 1.95 18.20 -12.13
CA SER A 44 1.53 19.05 -13.24
C SER A 44 0.64 18.33 -14.26
N ALA A 45 0.76 17.00 -14.37
CA ALA A 45 -0.07 16.18 -15.26
C ALA A 45 -1.49 15.89 -14.71
N LEU A 46 -1.74 16.16 -13.43
CA LEU A 46 -2.95 15.75 -12.69
C LEU A 46 -3.90 16.91 -12.31
N GLY A 47 -3.82 18.04 -13.02
CA GLY A 47 -4.59 19.25 -12.70
C GLY A 47 -6.10 19.23 -12.99
N SER A 48 -6.69 18.13 -13.46
CA SER A 48 -8.12 18.08 -13.82
C SER A 48 -8.79 16.75 -13.44
N ASP A 49 -10.12 16.76 -13.26
CA ASP A 49 -10.94 15.56 -13.05
C ASP A 49 -11.39 14.89 -14.37
N SER A 50 -10.73 15.20 -15.49
CA SER A 50 -11.09 14.63 -16.79
C SER A 50 -10.73 13.13 -16.85
N PRO A 51 -11.49 12.29 -17.59
CA PRO A 51 -11.19 10.85 -17.71
C PRO A 51 -9.74 10.57 -18.16
N LYS A 52 -9.20 11.43 -19.04
CA LYS A 52 -7.80 11.37 -19.46
C LYS A 52 -6.83 11.57 -18.29
N SER A 53 -7.09 12.57 -17.45
CA SER A 53 -6.24 12.85 -16.28
C SER A 53 -6.35 11.76 -15.23
N LEU A 54 -7.54 11.18 -15.01
CA LEU A 54 -7.73 10.03 -14.12
C LEU A 54 -7.01 8.77 -14.64
N ALA A 55 -7.03 8.54 -15.96
CA ALA A 55 -6.26 7.44 -16.57
C ALA A 55 -4.74 7.63 -16.40
N ILE A 56 -4.26 8.87 -16.57
CA ILE A 56 -2.85 9.22 -16.31
C ILE A 56 -2.53 9.02 -14.81
N ALA A 57 -3.41 9.46 -13.90
CA ALA A 57 -3.24 9.24 -12.46
C ALA A 57 -3.13 7.76 -12.12
N CYS A 58 -4.00 6.93 -12.70
CA CYS A 58 -3.98 5.48 -12.51
C CYS A 58 -2.67 4.86 -13.01
N GLY A 59 -2.22 5.22 -14.21
CA GLY A 59 -0.98 4.71 -14.78
C GLY A 59 0.26 5.14 -13.99
N LEU A 60 0.33 6.41 -13.59
CA LEU A 60 1.41 6.94 -12.75
C LEU A 60 1.40 6.33 -11.35
N GLY A 61 0.22 6.10 -10.78
CA GLY A 61 0.05 5.42 -9.49
C GLY A 61 0.58 4.00 -9.56
N ALA A 62 0.06 3.20 -10.50
CA ALA A 62 0.52 1.82 -10.72
C ALA A 62 2.04 1.73 -10.93
N ALA A 63 2.62 2.67 -11.69
CA ALA A 63 4.07 2.74 -11.88
C ALA A 63 4.82 3.10 -10.57
N SER A 64 4.32 4.07 -9.80
CA SER A 64 4.96 4.56 -8.58
C SER A 64 5.09 3.48 -7.49
N SER A 65 4.20 2.48 -7.48
CA SER A 65 4.25 1.30 -6.60
C SER A 65 4.66 1.62 -5.17
N SER A 66 3.94 2.53 -4.52
CA SER A 66 4.24 3.00 -3.16
C SER A 66 3.44 2.23 -2.09
N CYS A 67 3.99 2.08 -0.89
CA CYS A 67 3.25 1.52 0.24
C CYS A 67 2.06 2.41 0.62
N SER A 68 1.08 1.87 1.36
CA SER A 68 -0.18 2.59 1.67
C SER A 68 0.06 3.94 2.39
N TYR A 69 1.05 4.03 3.29
CA TYR A 69 1.40 5.30 3.94
C TYR A 69 2.10 6.30 3.02
N ALA A 70 3.05 5.83 2.22
CA ALA A 70 3.74 6.64 1.24
C ALA A 70 2.75 7.18 0.21
N ALA A 71 1.87 6.34 -0.32
CA ALA A 71 0.83 6.70 -1.27
C ALA A 71 -0.06 7.83 -0.73
N VAL A 72 -0.55 7.71 0.51
CA VAL A 72 -1.40 8.73 1.16
C VAL A 72 -0.65 10.06 1.34
N ALA A 73 0.62 10.02 1.74
CA ALA A 73 1.46 11.21 1.88
C ALA A 73 1.70 11.89 0.51
N ILE A 74 2.01 11.11 -0.52
CA ILE A 74 2.23 11.59 -1.89
C ILE A 74 0.95 12.19 -2.45
N ALA A 75 -0.19 11.51 -2.29
CA ALA A 75 -1.49 11.99 -2.77
C ALA A 75 -1.86 13.35 -2.14
N ARG A 76 -1.62 13.54 -0.83
CA ARG A 76 -1.79 14.85 -0.20
C ARG A 76 -0.86 15.89 -0.81
N SER A 77 0.42 15.56 -1.03
CA SER A 77 1.40 16.45 -1.65
C SER A 77 0.96 16.88 -3.05
N LEU A 78 0.50 15.94 -3.88
CA LEU A 78 -0.08 16.21 -5.21
C LEU A 78 -1.29 17.14 -5.11
N PHE A 79 -2.22 16.87 -4.18
CA PHE A 79 -3.40 17.69 -3.98
C PHE A 79 -3.07 19.12 -3.53
N ARG A 80 -2.10 19.29 -2.62
CA ARG A 80 -1.58 20.60 -2.19
C ARG A 80 -0.88 21.36 -3.33
N LYS A 81 -0.21 20.64 -4.23
CA LYS A 81 0.47 21.19 -5.42
C LYS A 81 -0.47 21.50 -6.60
N GLY A 82 -1.79 21.33 -6.42
CA GLY A 82 -2.79 21.73 -7.41
C GLY A 82 -3.37 20.60 -8.24
N ALA A 83 -3.01 19.34 -8.01
CA ALA A 83 -3.73 18.22 -8.58
C ALA A 83 -5.19 18.24 -8.13
N SER A 84 -6.10 17.71 -8.95
CA SER A 84 -7.48 17.56 -8.55
C SER A 84 -7.59 16.49 -7.45
N PHE A 85 -8.61 16.60 -6.59
CA PHE A 85 -8.75 15.66 -5.48
C PHE A 85 -8.96 14.23 -5.99
N SER A 86 -9.82 14.05 -6.99
CA SER A 86 -10.09 12.71 -7.55
C SER A 86 -8.87 12.13 -8.25
N ALA A 87 -8.08 12.93 -8.98
CA ALA A 87 -6.84 12.45 -9.59
C ALA A 87 -5.81 12.03 -8.53
N ALA A 88 -5.66 12.81 -7.45
CA ALA A 88 -4.76 12.47 -6.34
C ALA A 88 -5.18 11.15 -5.65
N MET A 89 -6.47 10.96 -5.37
CA MET A 89 -6.95 9.71 -4.80
C MET A 89 -6.82 8.53 -5.77
N ILE A 90 -7.12 8.71 -7.06
CA ILE A 90 -6.94 7.62 -8.04
C ILE A 90 -5.48 7.21 -8.16
N PHE A 91 -4.56 8.18 -8.16
CA PHE A 91 -3.12 7.90 -8.08
C PHE A 91 -2.80 7.07 -6.83
N GLU A 92 -3.35 7.46 -5.67
CA GLU A 92 -3.16 6.77 -4.39
C GLU A 92 -3.63 5.30 -4.44
N PHE A 93 -4.88 5.05 -4.83
CA PHE A 93 -5.45 3.71 -4.90
C PHE A 93 -4.74 2.84 -5.94
N ALA A 94 -4.43 3.39 -7.12
CA ALA A 94 -3.68 2.66 -8.13
C ALA A 94 -2.24 2.34 -7.66
N SER A 95 -1.63 3.22 -6.88
CA SER A 95 -0.29 3.03 -6.35
C SER A 95 -0.18 1.92 -5.30
N THR A 96 -1.27 1.45 -4.73
CA THR A 96 -1.25 0.35 -3.75
C THR A 96 -1.90 -0.94 -4.28
N ASN A 97 -2.87 -0.83 -5.18
CA ASN A 97 -3.70 -1.95 -5.66
C ASN A 97 -3.32 -2.45 -7.07
N LEU A 98 -2.52 -1.70 -7.84
CA LEU A 98 -2.05 -2.13 -9.18
C LEU A 98 -0.53 -2.38 -9.19
N VAL A 99 0.01 -2.71 -8.02
CA VAL A 99 1.44 -2.89 -7.81
C VAL A 99 1.89 -4.26 -8.28
N PHE A 100 2.97 -4.28 -9.06
CA PHE A 100 3.54 -5.53 -9.59
C PHE A 100 3.99 -6.49 -8.49
N GLU A 101 4.49 -5.95 -7.38
CA GLU A 101 5.03 -6.67 -6.22
C GLU A 101 3.97 -7.54 -5.55
N LEU A 102 2.80 -6.94 -5.27
CA LEU A 102 1.63 -7.65 -4.74
C LEU A 102 1.22 -8.76 -5.71
N GLY A 103 1.20 -8.45 -7.00
CA GLY A 103 0.91 -9.44 -8.04
C GLY A 103 1.87 -10.63 -8.02
N LEU A 104 3.17 -10.41 -7.88
CA LEU A 104 4.16 -11.49 -7.80
C LEU A 104 3.92 -12.37 -6.56
N ILE A 105 3.62 -11.76 -5.42
CA ILE A 105 3.32 -12.50 -4.18
C ILE A 105 2.06 -13.35 -4.34
N LEU A 106 0.99 -12.77 -4.91
CA LEU A 106 -0.25 -13.51 -5.19
C LEU A 106 -0.02 -14.65 -6.18
N LEU A 107 0.78 -14.42 -7.23
CA LEU A 107 1.10 -15.43 -8.24
C LEU A 107 1.80 -16.65 -7.62
N ILE A 108 2.75 -16.42 -6.71
CA ILE A 108 3.52 -17.48 -6.05
C ILE A 108 2.65 -18.23 -5.03
N LEU A 109 1.88 -17.51 -4.22
CA LEU A 109 1.19 -18.10 -3.07
C LEU A 109 -0.22 -18.63 -3.38
N LEU A 110 -0.99 -17.89 -4.17
CA LEU A 110 -2.40 -18.20 -4.45
C LEU A 110 -2.63 -18.58 -5.92
N GLY A 111 -1.69 -18.28 -6.81
CA GLY A 111 -1.73 -18.64 -8.22
C GLY A 111 -2.14 -17.50 -9.15
N TRP A 112 -2.08 -17.77 -10.46
CA TRP A 112 -2.29 -16.75 -11.50
C TRP A 112 -3.73 -16.23 -11.54
N GLN A 113 -4.70 -16.98 -11.05
CA GLN A 113 -6.10 -16.55 -11.01
C GLN A 113 -6.27 -15.35 -10.07
N PHE A 114 -5.63 -15.40 -8.90
CA PHE A 114 -5.62 -14.27 -7.96
C PHE A 114 -4.84 -13.10 -8.52
N LEU A 115 -3.71 -13.34 -9.20
CA LEU A 115 -2.99 -12.29 -9.92
C LEU A 115 -3.89 -11.56 -10.94
N ALA A 116 -4.58 -12.32 -11.79
CA ALA A 116 -5.44 -11.77 -12.82
C ALA A 116 -6.63 -11.02 -12.22
N ALA A 117 -7.24 -11.58 -11.18
CA ALA A 117 -8.34 -10.96 -10.45
C ALA A 117 -7.93 -9.69 -9.70
N GLU A 118 -6.72 -9.66 -9.14
CA GLU A 118 -6.16 -8.47 -8.48
C GLU A 118 -6.02 -7.32 -9.48
N PHE A 119 -5.37 -7.54 -10.62
CA PHE A 119 -5.21 -6.47 -11.62
C PHE A 119 -6.52 -6.05 -12.27
N ALA A 120 -7.37 -7.01 -12.65
CA ALA A 120 -8.66 -6.70 -13.25
C ALA A 120 -9.59 -6.00 -12.24
N GLY A 121 -9.59 -6.47 -11.00
CA GLY A 121 -10.39 -5.91 -9.92
C GLY A 121 -9.88 -4.55 -9.43
N GLY A 122 -8.57 -4.35 -9.34
CA GLY A 122 -7.97 -3.07 -9.00
C GLY A 122 -8.29 -2.02 -10.06
N LEU A 123 -8.23 -2.38 -11.35
CA LEU A 123 -8.61 -1.48 -12.43
C LEU A 123 -10.12 -1.16 -12.38
N LEU A 124 -10.95 -2.19 -12.17
CA LEU A 124 -12.39 -2.01 -11.99
C LEU A 124 -12.70 -1.12 -10.77
N MET A 125 -12.02 -1.33 -9.64
CA MET A 125 -12.17 -0.55 -8.42
C MET A 125 -11.84 0.91 -8.69
N VAL A 126 -10.74 1.21 -9.39
CA VAL A 126 -10.38 2.58 -9.77
C VAL A 126 -11.47 3.23 -10.63
N VAL A 127 -12.04 2.49 -11.58
CA VAL A 127 -13.16 2.97 -12.41
C VAL A 127 -14.40 3.23 -11.54
N LEU A 128 -14.75 2.32 -10.62
CA LEU A 128 -15.87 2.49 -9.70
C LEU A 128 -15.67 3.70 -8.78
N LEU A 129 -14.47 3.88 -8.23
CA LEU A 129 -14.08 5.05 -7.44
C LEU A 129 -14.25 6.34 -8.25
N ALA A 130 -13.76 6.37 -9.49
CA ALA A 130 -13.90 7.53 -10.38
C ALA A 130 -15.37 7.88 -10.63
N ILE A 131 -16.21 6.87 -10.87
CA ILE A 131 -17.66 7.05 -11.06
C ILE A 131 -18.31 7.57 -9.77
N LEU A 132 -18.04 6.93 -8.62
CA LEU A 132 -18.62 7.32 -7.34
C LEU A 132 -18.20 8.74 -6.95
N PHE A 133 -16.93 9.12 -7.13
CA PHE A 133 -16.48 10.49 -6.93
C PHE A 133 -17.20 11.46 -7.86
N ARG A 134 -17.33 11.14 -9.15
CA ARG A 134 -18.03 12.03 -10.08
C ARG A 134 -19.51 12.23 -9.71
N LEU A 135 -20.16 11.23 -9.13
CA LEU A 135 -21.58 11.27 -8.75
C LEU A 135 -21.81 11.87 -7.36
N THR A 136 -20.90 11.66 -6.40
CA THR A 136 -21.16 11.94 -4.97
C THR A 136 -20.21 12.98 -4.35
N LEU A 137 -19.07 13.29 -4.98
CA LEU A 137 -18.08 14.23 -4.43
C LEU A 137 -18.55 15.67 -4.63
N SER A 138 -18.97 16.31 -3.54
CA SER A 138 -19.38 17.71 -3.58
C SER A 138 -18.19 18.68 -3.55
N ARG A 139 -18.27 19.78 -4.32
CA ARG A 139 -17.26 20.87 -4.31
C ARG A 139 -17.01 21.41 -2.90
N ARG A 140 -18.07 21.58 -2.11
CA ARG A 140 -17.99 22.06 -0.71
C ARG A 140 -17.13 21.15 0.17
N LEU A 141 -17.14 19.84 -0.08
CA LEU A 141 -16.35 18.88 0.68
C LEU A 141 -14.87 18.96 0.27
N VAL A 142 -14.60 19.07 -1.04
CA VAL A 142 -13.24 19.28 -1.57
C VAL A 142 -12.62 20.59 -1.07
N ASP A 143 -13.38 21.69 -1.06
CA ASP A 143 -12.88 22.98 -0.56
C ASP A 143 -12.52 22.93 0.93
N ARG A 144 -13.30 22.19 1.73
CA ARG A 144 -13.00 21.95 3.14
C ARG A 144 -11.74 21.08 3.30
N ALA A 145 -11.63 20.03 2.49
CA ALA A 145 -10.46 19.16 2.48
C ALA A 145 -9.19 19.95 2.10
N ARG A 146 -9.26 20.85 1.11
CA ARG A 146 -8.16 21.73 0.71
C ARG A 146 -7.72 22.64 1.83
N ARG A 147 -8.66 23.38 2.45
CA ARG A 147 -8.36 24.24 3.61
C ARG A 147 -7.75 23.46 4.77
N GLN A 148 -8.19 22.24 5.01
CA GLN A 148 -7.62 21.38 6.05
C GLN A 148 -6.20 20.93 5.67
N ALA A 149 -5.97 20.52 4.42
CA ALA A 149 -4.67 20.05 3.96
C ALA A 149 -3.60 21.16 4.00
N GLU A 150 -4.00 22.40 3.74
CA GLU A 150 -3.15 23.60 3.80
C GLU A 150 -2.71 23.98 5.23
N ARG A 151 -3.42 23.53 6.28
CA ARG A 151 -3.02 23.78 7.68
C ARG A 151 -1.71 23.11 8.08
N GLY A 152 -1.13 22.25 7.23
CA GLY A 152 0.17 21.62 7.49
C GLY A 152 0.17 20.70 8.71
N ILE A 153 -0.99 20.16 9.12
CA ILE A 153 -1.07 19.25 10.27
C ILE A 153 -0.33 17.96 9.94
N ALA A 154 0.70 17.66 10.74
CA ALA A 154 1.57 16.51 10.55
C ALA A 154 0.82 15.17 10.67
N GLY A 155 0.87 14.37 9.61
CA GLY A 155 0.55 12.94 9.59
C GLY A 155 1.77 12.07 9.91
N ARG A 156 1.63 10.75 9.73
CA ARG A 156 2.76 9.81 9.74
C ARG A 156 3.44 9.88 8.36
N MET A 157 4.78 9.89 8.30
CA MET A 157 5.57 9.85 7.06
C MET A 157 5.45 11.09 6.12
N GLU A 158 5.22 12.31 6.64
CA GLU A 158 5.11 13.50 5.75
C GLU A 158 6.37 13.80 4.93
N GLY A 159 7.56 13.58 5.52
CA GLY A 159 8.83 13.74 4.80
C GLY A 159 8.91 12.90 3.53
N HIS A 160 8.18 11.78 3.45
CA HIS A 160 8.14 10.92 2.28
C HIS A 160 7.47 11.59 1.07
N GLY A 161 6.44 12.41 1.33
CA GLY A 161 5.68 13.12 0.29
C GLY A 161 6.32 14.46 -0.13
N GLU A 162 7.20 15.03 0.69
CA GLU A 162 7.90 16.29 0.39
C GLU A 162 9.32 16.09 -0.17
N MET A 163 10.00 14.98 0.16
CA MET A 163 11.31 14.67 -0.41
C MET A 163 11.19 14.09 -1.84
N ASP A 164 11.76 14.83 -2.79
CA ASP A 164 11.97 14.39 -4.17
C ASP A 164 13.48 14.27 -4.42
N MET A 165 13.97 13.04 -4.35
CA MET A 165 15.36 12.65 -4.66
C MET A 165 15.45 12.02 -6.05
N SER A 166 14.44 12.26 -6.91
CA SER A 166 14.47 11.77 -8.28
C SER A 166 15.56 12.47 -9.09
N ILE A 167 16.21 11.71 -9.97
CA ILE A 167 17.32 12.23 -10.77
C ILE A 167 16.81 12.58 -12.17
N THR A 168 16.72 13.88 -12.45
CA THR A 168 16.16 14.41 -13.71
C THR A 168 17.20 14.63 -14.83
N ASP A 169 18.49 14.38 -14.59
CA ASP A 169 19.58 14.74 -15.52
C ASP A 169 20.25 13.52 -16.19
N GLY A 170 20.46 13.54 -17.52
CA GLY A 170 21.21 12.51 -18.28
C GLY A 170 20.36 11.48 -19.06
N SER A 171 20.95 10.42 -19.63
CA SER A 171 20.22 9.32 -20.30
C SER A 171 19.82 8.20 -19.32
N PHE A 172 18.70 7.49 -19.57
CA PHE A 172 18.09 6.53 -18.63
C PHE A 172 19.08 5.52 -18.02
N LEU A 173 19.92 4.87 -18.84
CA LEU A 173 20.91 3.89 -18.36
C LEU A 173 22.06 4.52 -17.56
N ARG A 174 22.53 5.72 -17.95
CA ARG A 174 23.55 6.46 -17.18
C ARG A 174 23.00 7.02 -15.87
N ARG A 175 21.69 7.34 -15.82
CA ARG A 175 21.01 7.72 -14.58
C ARG A 175 20.99 6.56 -13.61
N LEU A 176 20.47 5.41 -14.03
CA LEU A 176 20.26 4.24 -13.17
C LEU A 176 21.56 3.69 -12.58
N LEU A 177 22.66 3.70 -13.36
CA LEU A 177 23.96 3.17 -12.93
C LEU A 177 24.86 4.22 -12.22
N SER A 178 24.35 5.42 -11.95
CA SER A 178 25.14 6.46 -11.27
C SER A 178 25.21 6.23 -9.76
N GLY A 179 26.31 6.66 -9.13
CA GLY A 179 26.43 6.64 -7.67
C GLY A 179 25.32 7.44 -6.97
N ARG A 180 24.81 8.50 -7.60
CA ARG A 180 23.67 9.26 -7.06
C ARG A 180 22.38 8.44 -7.10
N ALA A 181 22.11 7.71 -8.18
CA ALA A 181 20.94 6.83 -8.25
C ALA A 181 21.00 5.71 -7.22
N LEU A 182 22.15 5.07 -7.05
CA LEU A 182 22.31 4.05 -6.00
C LEU A 182 22.07 4.61 -4.60
N THR A 183 22.45 5.87 -4.32
CA THR A 183 22.12 6.53 -3.05
C THR A 183 20.63 6.81 -2.94
N SER A 184 20.01 7.38 -3.99
CA SER A 184 18.57 7.65 -4.01
C SER A 184 17.73 6.38 -3.80
N ILE A 185 18.05 5.31 -4.53
CA ILE A 185 17.42 3.98 -4.39
C ILE A 185 17.61 3.43 -2.97
N SER A 186 18.82 3.48 -2.43
CA SER A 186 19.13 3.01 -1.07
C SER A 186 18.31 3.75 0.00
N HIS A 187 18.12 5.06 -0.16
CA HIS A 187 17.32 5.86 0.76
C HIS A 187 15.82 5.59 0.62
N TYR A 188 15.28 5.56 -0.60
CA TYR A 188 13.88 5.20 -0.84
C TYR A 188 13.56 3.81 -0.29
N PHE A 189 14.42 2.81 -0.56
CA PHE A 189 14.26 1.43 -0.11
C PHE A 189 14.11 1.31 1.41
N TRP A 190 15.06 1.88 2.17
CA TRP A 190 15.03 1.78 3.63
C TRP A 190 13.94 2.64 4.26
N MET A 191 13.65 3.79 3.66
CA MET A 191 12.55 4.65 4.09
C MET A 191 11.20 3.94 3.94
N ASP A 192 10.99 3.22 2.83
CA ASP A 192 9.78 2.43 2.60
C ASP A 192 9.68 1.29 3.63
N ILE A 193 10.76 0.55 3.87
CA ILE A 193 10.77 -0.52 4.89
C ILE A 193 10.45 0.03 6.29
N VAL A 194 11.12 1.09 6.71
CA VAL A 194 10.93 1.70 8.04
C VAL A 194 9.49 2.23 8.20
N SER A 195 8.82 2.59 7.12
CA SER A 195 7.44 3.07 7.16
C SER A 195 6.42 1.99 7.50
N VAL A 196 6.67 0.72 7.13
CA VAL A 196 5.69 -0.37 7.21
C VAL A 196 6.11 -1.58 8.04
N TRP A 197 7.35 -1.68 8.49
CA TRP A 197 7.83 -2.89 9.20
C TRP A 197 6.99 -3.26 10.42
N THR A 198 6.47 -2.27 11.16
CA THR A 198 5.59 -2.50 12.32
C THR A 198 4.29 -3.19 11.91
N ASP A 199 3.75 -2.80 10.76
CA ASP A 199 2.43 -3.22 10.30
C ASP A 199 2.54 -4.59 9.62
N ILE A 200 3.63 -4.84 8.88
CA ILE A 200 3.98 -6.16 8.35
C ILE A 200 4.20 -7.14 9.51
N GLY A 201 5.01 -6.77 10.50
CA GLY A 201 5.28 -7.61 11.67
C GLY A 201 4.00 -7.92 12.45
N LEU A 202 3.17 -6.92 12.71
CA LEU A 202 1.89 -7.11 13.39
C LEU A 202 0.95 -7.98 12.58
N GLY A 203 0.86 -7.76 11.26
CA GLY A 203 0.02 -8.55 10.36
C GLY A 203 0.40 -10.01 10.30
N LEU A 204 1.70 -10.31 10.23
CA LEU A 204 2.21 -11.68 10.27
C LEU A 204 1.90 -12.36 11.60
N LEU A 205 2.06 -11.66 12.72
CA LEU A 205 1.72 -12.18 14.04
C LEU A 205 0.22 -12.45 14.20
N ILE A 206 -0.64 -11.55 13.70
CA ILE A 206 -2.09 -11.74 13.69
C ILE A 206 -2.46 -12.92 12.78
N ALA A 207 -1.89 -13.01 11.57
CA ALA A 207 -2.15 -14.09 10.64
C ALA A 207 -1.73 -15.45 11.22
N GLY A 208 -0.54 -15.55 11.81
CA GLY A 208 -0.07 -16.78 12.46
C GLY A 208 -0.89 -17.15 13.69
N ALA A 209 -1.31 -16.17 14.50
CA ALA A 209 -2.23 -16.40 15.61
C ALA A 209 -3.60 -16.91 15.16
N LEU A 210 -4.19 -16.29 14.12
CA LEU A 210 -5.46 -16.72 13.57
C LEU A 210 -5.37 -18.11 12.94
N ALA A 211 -4.31 -18.39 12.18
CA ALA A 211 -4.05 -19.69 11.58
C ALA A 211 -3.87 -20.80 12.63
N ALA A 212 -3.18 -20.50 13.74
CA ALA A 212 -2.89 -21.49 14.78
C ALA A 212 -4.04 -21.69 15.77
N TRP A 213 -4.81 -20.64 16.08
CA TRP A 213 -5.77 -20.67 17.20
C TRP A 213 -7.23 -20.73 16.77
N VAL A 214 -7.58 -20.29 15.56
CA VAL A 214 -8.97 -20.28 15.08
C VAL A 214 -9.22 -21.50 14.21
N PRO A 215 -10.09 -22.44 14.64
CA PRO A 215 -10.37 -23.64 13.85
C PRO A 215 -11.05 -23.32 12.51
N ASP A 216 -10.77 -24.12 11.49
CA ASP A 216 -11.40 -24.00 10.17
C ASP A 216 -12.93 -24.04 10.25
N SER A 217 -13.52 -24.78 11.20
CA SER A 217 -14.97 -24.86 11.38
C SER A 217 -15.61 -23.52 11.77
N PHE A 218 -14.89 -22.68 12.53
CA PHE A 218 -15.35 -21.33 12.84
C PHE A 218 -15.42 -20.48 11.56
N TRP A 219 -14.34 -20.49 10.76
CA TRP A 219 -14.29 -19.75 9.50
C TRP A 219 -15.35 -20.23 8.51
N GLN A 220 -15.53 -21.55 8.38
CA GLN A 220 -16.53 -22.13 7.49
C GLN A 220 -17.96 -21.72 7.88
N GLY A 221 -18.26 -21.69 9.18
CA GLY A 221 -19.52 -21.18 9.70
C GLY A 221 -19.69 -19.68 9.44
N PHE A 222 -18.65 -18.89 9.72
CA PHE A 222 -18.64 -17.45 9.53
C PHE A 222 -18.77 -17.03 8.06
N PHE A 223 -18.19 -17.78 7.13
CA PHE A 223 -18.25 -17.52 5.69
C PHE A 223 -19.41 -18.21 4.98
N PHE A 224 -20.29 -18.89 5.72
CA PHE A 224 -21.44 -19.60 5.17
C PHE A 224 -21.09 -20.55 4.02
N THR A 225 -20.01 -21.33 4.16
CA THR A 225 -19.49 -22.19 3.07
C THR A 225 -20.51 -23.22 2.56
N GLN A 226 -21.48 -23.60 3.40
CA GLN A 226 -22.58 -24.49 3.07
C GLN A 226 -23.72 -23.81 2.27
N HIS A 227 -23.70 -22.48 2.15
CA HIS A 227 -24.69 -21.69 1.43
C HIS A 227 -24.02 -20.84 0.34
N PRO A 228 -23.75 -21.42 -0.84
CA PRO A 228 -22.93 -20.78 -1.88
C PRO A 228 -23.40 -19.39 -2.30
N VAL A 229 -24.72 -19.19 -2.40
CA VAL A 229 -25.31 -17.89 -2.76
C VAL A 229 -25.02 -16.85 -1.68
N VAL A 230 -25.19 -17.18 -0.40
CA VAL A 230 -24.95 -16.25 0.71
C VAL A 230 -23.46 -15.93 0.82
N ALA A 231 -22.60 -16.94 0.75
CA ALA A 231 -21.14 -16.79 0.80
C ALA A 231 -20.60 -15.83 -0.27
N GLN A 232 -21.22 -15.84 -1.46
CA GLN A 232 -20.84 -14.99 -2.57
C GLN A 232 -21.10 -13.49 -2.33
N PHE A 233 -22.15 -13.13 -1.59
CA PHE A 233 -22.39 -11.73 -1.21
C PHE A 233 -21.69 -11.37 0.10
N TRP A 234 -21.66 -12.30 1.05
CA TRP A 234 -21.11 -12.09 2.38
C TRP A 234 -19.60 -11.85 2.36
N GLY A 235 -18.86 -12.66 1.59
CA GLY A 235 -17.41 -12.53 1.49
C GLY A 235 -16.96 -11.14 1.06
N PRO A 236 -17.42 -10.60 -0.10
CA PRO A 236 -17.06 -9.27 -0.57
C PRO A 236 -17.41 -8.11 0.37
N LEU A 237 -18.45 -8.28 1.20
CA LEU A 237 -18.84 -7.26 2.18
C LEU A 237 -17.97 -7.31 3.44
N VAL A 238 -17.65 -8.52 3.91
CA VAL A 238 -16.93 -8.69 5.17
C VAL A 238 -15.42 -8.66 4.99
N GLY A 239 -14.91 -9.03 3.82
CA GLY A 239 -13.49 -8.97 3.48
C GLY A 239 -12.85 -7.61 3.82
N PRO A 240 -13.39 -6.48 3.31
CA PRO A 240 -12.84 -5.17 3.63
C PRO A 240 -12.90 -4.80 5.11
N ILE A 241 -13.89 -5.32 5.84
CA ILE A 241 -14.02 -5.12 7.29
C ILE A 241 -12.92 -5.87 8.03
N ILE A 242 -12.66 -7.13 7.66
CA ILE A 242 -11.57 -7.91 8.26
C ILE A 242 -10.22 -7.23 8.00
N SER A 243 -9.98 -6.75 6.77
CA SER A 243 -8.76 -6.02 6.41
C SER A 243 -8.59 -4.72 7.21
N MET A 244 -9.68 -3.96 7.37
CA MET A 244 -9.66 -2.75 8.20
C MET A 244 -9.29 -3.03 9.66
N LEU A 245 -9.76 -4.15 10.21
CA LEU A 245 -9.52 -4.57 11.59
C LEU A 245 -8.20 -5.31 11.77
N SER A 246 -7.57 -5.81 10.70
CA SER A 246 -6.28 -6.50 10.77
C SER A 246 -5.11 -5.51 10.88
N PHE A 247 -5.32 -4.24 10.53
CA PHE A 247 -4.30 -3.17 10.56
C PHE A 247 -3.07 -3.48 9.70
N VAL A 248 -3.24 -4.29 8.65
CA VAL A 248 -2.11 -4.72 7.80
C VAL A 248 -2.13 -3.99 6.47
N CYS A 249 -0.94 -3.68 5.95
CA CYS A 249 -0.78 -3.12 4.61
C CYS A 249 -1.08 -4.17 3.52
N SER A 250 -1.25 -3.72 2.27
CA SER A 250 -1.60 -4.59 1.12
C SER A 250 -0.74 -5.85 1.02
N VAL A 251 0.59 -5.73 1.18
CA VAL A 251 1.49 -6.90 1.10
C VAL A 251 1.35 -7.82 2.31
N GLY A 252 1.27 -7.27 3.53
CA GLY A 252 1.11 -8.07 4.73
C GLY A 252 -0.29 -8.71 4.83
N ASN A 253 -1.27 -8.22 4.08
CA ASN A 253 -2.59 -8.83 3.98
C ASN A 253 -2.53 -10.15 3.21
N VAL A 254 -1.55 -10.42 2.34
CA VAL A 254 -1.55 -11.64 1.52
C VAL A 254 -1.47 -12.93 2.35
N PRO A 255 -0.58 -13.06 3.36
CA PRO A 255 -0.62 -14.21 4.27
C PRO A 255 -1.97 -14.39 4.96
N LEU A 256 -2.59 -13.30 5.43
CA LEU A 256 -3.92 -13.37 6.06
C LEU A 256 -5.00 -13.75 5.04
N ALA A 257 -4.93 -13.26 3.80
CA ALA A 257 -5.81 -13.65 2.71
C ALA A 257 -5.75 -15.17 2.45
N ALA A 258 -4.56 -15.76 2.50
CA ALA A 258 -4.40 -17.21 2.38
C ALA A 258 -5.04 -17.97 3.55
N VAL A 259 -4.92 -17.46 4.79
CA VAL A 259 -5.61 -18.03 5.96
C VAL A 259 -7.12 -17.98 5.78
N LEU A 260 -7.68 -16.84 5.35
CA LEU A 260 -9.12 -16.70 5.11
C LEU A 260 -9.60 -17.57 3.95
N TRP A 261 -8.79 -17.71 2.90
CA TRP A 261 -9.06 -18.61 1.77
C TRP A 261 -9.11 -20.07 2.19
N ASN A 262 -8.17 -20.52 3.01
CA ASN A 262 -8.18 -21.85 3.63
C ASN A 262 -9.42 -22.01 4.55
N GLY A 263 -9.82 -20.95 5.24
CA GLY A 263 -11.04 -20.88 6.05
C GLY A 263 -12.35 -20.87 5.25
N GLY A 264 -12.30 -20.77 3.91
CA GLY A 264 -13.45 -20.86 3.04
C GLY A 264 -14.14 -19.54 2.69
N ILE A 265 -13.46 -18.39 2.84
CA ILE A 265 -13.97 -17.14 2.27
C ILE A 265 -14.14 -17.29 0.74
N SER A 266 -15.18 -16.67 0.19
CA SER A 266 -15.41 -16.69 -1.26
C SER A 266 -14.27 -15.97 -2.02
N PHE A 267 -14.07 -16.35 -3.29
CA PHE A 267 -13.01 -15.76 -4.14
C PHE A 267 -13.12 -14.23 -4.22
N GLY A 268 -14.32 -13.70 -4.49
CA GLY A 268 -14.56 -12.27 -4.48
C GLY A 268 -14.35 -11.62 -3.10
N GLY A 269 -14.55 -12.38 -2.02
CA GLY A 269 -14.24 -11.96 -0.65
C GLY A 269 -12.75 -11.76 -0.43
N VAL A 270 -11.90 -12.69 -0.88
CA VAL A 270 -10.44 -12.51 -0.83
C VAL A 270 -10.02 -11.26 -1.59
N ILE A 271 -10.52 -11.08 -2.81
CA ILE A 271 -10.17 -9.93 -3.66
C ILE A 271 -10.58 -8.61 -2.99
N SER A 272 -11.80 -8.53 -2.45
CA SER A 272 -12.24 -7.34 -1.71
C SER A 272 -11.42 -7.07 -0.44
N PHE A 273 -10.94 -8.13 0.24
CA PHE A 273 -10.10 -8.03 1.43
C PHE A 273 -8.72 -7.47 1.09
N LEU A 274 -8.11 -7.93 -0.01
CA LEU A 274 -6.81 -7.45 -0.50
C LEU A 274 -6.86 -5.95 -0.83
N PHE A 275 -7.95 -5.49 -1.43
CA PHE A 275 -8.09 -4.07 -1.81
C PHE A 275 -8.25 -3.09 -0.65
N ALA A 276 -8.60 -3.57 0.54
CA ALA A 276 -9.02 -2.73 1.65
C ALA A 276 -7.88 -2.16 2.52
N ASP A 277 -6.65 -2.19 2.00
CA ASP A 277 -5.45 -1.69 2.69
C ASP A 277 -5.47 -0.17 2.97
N LEU A 278 -6.16 0.61 2.13
CA LEU A 278 -6.28 2.07 2.29
C LEU A 278 -7.42 2.51 3.21
N ILE A 279 -8.25 1.58 3.71
CA ILE A 279 -9.32 1.89 4.67
C ILE A 279 -9.02 1.38 6.09
N ILE A 280 -7.78 0.95 6.37
CA ILE A 280 -7.37 0.60 7.73
C ILE A 280 -7.45 1.81 8.66
N ILE A 281 -7.72 1.56 9.95
CA ILE A 281 -7.91 2.62 10.96
C ILE A 281 -6.75 3.63 11.02
N PRO A 282 -5.46 3.25 10.93
CA PRO A 282 -4.34 4.19 10.89
C PRO A 282 -4.41 5.15 9.70
N ILE A 283 -4.72 4.64 8.51
CA ILE A 283 -4.86 5.46 7.29
C ILE A 283 -6.09 6.37 7.38
N LEU A 284 -7.22 5.87 7.89
CA LEU A 284 -8.40 6.70 8.13
C LEU A 284 -8.10 7.86 9.10
N ASN A 285 -7.28 7.62 10.13
CA ASN A 285 -6.81 8.67 11.03
C ASN A 285 -5.91 9.68 10.30
N ILE A 286 -5.07 9.24 9.35
CA ILE A 286 -4.28 10.13 8.50
C ILE A 286 -5.20 10.96 7.59
N TYR A 287 -6.17 10.36 6.90
CA TYR A 287 -7.17 11.12 6.13
C TYR A 287 -7.93 12.12 6.99
N ARG A 288 -8.26 11.75 8.24
CA ARG A 288 -8.93 12.66 9.17
C ARG A 288 -8.06 13.87 9.48
N LYS A 289 -6.76 13.68 9.70
CA LYS A 289 -5.80 14.78 9.90
C LYS A 289 -5.66 15.63 8.63
N TYR A 290 -5.51 14.98 7.47
CA TYR A 290 -5.21 15.60 6.18
C TYR A 290 -6.38 16.37 5.58
N TYR A 291 -7.57 15.77 5.58
CA TYR A 291 -8.74 16.27 4.85
C TYR A 291 -9.94 16.57 5.75
N GLY A 292 -9.85 16.21 7.04
CA GLY A 292 -10.89 16.44 8.04
C GLY A 292 -11.82 15.24 8.20
N GLY A 293 -12.49 15.14 9.36
CA GLY A 293 -13.30 13.96 9.70
C GLY A 293 -14.44 13.65 8.74
N ARG A 294 -15.11 14.68 8.21
CA ARG A 294 -16.18 14.49 7.20
C ARG A 294 -15.65 13.89 5.90
N MET A 295 -14.45 14.30 5.47
CA MET A 295 -13.85 13.77 4.25
C MET A 295 -13.28 12.36 4.47
N SER A 296 -12.67 12.10 5.62
CA SER A 296 -12.23 10.76 6.01
C SER A 296 -13.39 9.74 6.03
N LEU A 297 -14.54 10.10 6.63
CA LEU A 297 -15.74 9.25 6.60
C LEU A 297 -16.28 9.04 5.18
N TYR A 298 -16.26 10.08 4.35
CA TYR A 298 -16.67 9.98 2.96
C TYR A 298 -15.75 9.02 2.17
N LEU A 299 -14.43 9.16 2.30
CA LEU A 299 -13.45 8.26 1.69
C LEU A 299 -13.67 6.82 2.15
N LEU A 300 -13.86 6.60 3.46
CA LEU A 300 -14.18 5.29 4.01
C LEU A 300 -15.39 4.66 3.29
N LEU A 301 -16.52 5.35 3.25
CA LEU A 301 -17.76 4.80 2.69
C LEU A 301 -17.66 4.53 1.20
N VAL A 302 -17.10 5.48 0.44
CA VAL A 302 -16.99 5.37 -1.02
C VAL A 302 -15.97 4.31 -1.42
N SER A 303 -14.81 4.27 -0.76
CA SER A 303 -13.78 3.27 -1.03
C SER A 303 -14.23 1.89 -0.61
N TYR A 304 -14.86 1.72 0.55
CA TYR A 304 -15.45 0.45 0.97
C TYR A 304 -16.46 -0.06 -0.07
N ALA A 305 -17.38 0.79 -0.53
CA ALA A 305 -18.36 0.41 -1.54
C ALA A 305 -17.70 -0.01 -2.86
N ALA A 306 -16.67 0.72 -3.31
CA ALA A 306 -15.93 0.39 -4.52
C ALA A 306 -15.18 -0.95 -4.40
N MET A 307 -14.52 -1.20 -3.28
CA MET A 307 -13.77 -2.44 -3.00
C MET A 307 -14.69 -3.65 -2.94
N ALA A 308 -15.78 -3.56 -2.19
CA ALA A 308 -16.76 -4.62 -2.07
C ALA A 308 -17.43 -4.92 -3.42
N ALA A 309 -17.81 -3.87 -4.17
CA ALA A 309 -18.40 -4.03 -5.50
C ALA A 309 -17.39 -4.62 -6.50
N ALA A 310 -16.14 -4.17 -6.51
CA ALA A 310 -15.11 -4.71 -7.39
C ALA A 310 -14.86 -6.20 -7.09
N GLY A 311 -14.65 -6.57 -5.83
CA GLY A 311 -14.46 -7.97 -5.43
C GLY A 311 -15.65 -8.85 -5.77
N PHE A 312 -16.88 -8.35 -5.57
CA PHE A 312 -18.11 -9.06 -5.95
C PHE A 312 -18.22 -9.27 -7.46
N ILE A 313 -18.03 -8.22 -8.27
CA ILE A 313 -18.15 -8.27 -9.74
C ILE A 313 -17.07 -9.19 -10.33
N ILE A 314 -15.82 -9.09 -9.85
CA ILE A 314 -14.74 -9.98 -10.30
C ILE A 314 -15.01 -11.42 -9.87
N GLY A 315 -15.50 -11.62 -8.65
CA GLY A 315 -15.91 -12.94 -8.16
C GLY A 315 -16.94 -13.59 -9.07
N LEU A 316 -17.99 -12.85 -9.45
CA LEU A 316 -18.99 -13.30 -10.41
C LEU A 316 -18.39 -13.57 -11.79
N ALA A 317 -17.56 -12.66 -12.31
CA ALA A 317 -16.97 -12.82 -13.64
C ALA A 317 -16.10 -14.08 -13.73
N PHE A 318 -15.29 -14.35 -12.70
CA PHE A 318 -14.45 -15.56 -12.64
C PHE A 318 -15.29 -16.83 -12.49
N GLN A 319 -16.38 -16.76 -11.73
CA GLN A 319 -17.28 -17.90 -11.58
C GLN A 319 -17.98 -18.24 -12.89
N VAL A 320 -18.50 -17.23 -13.61
CA VAL A 320 -19.18 -17.43 -14.90
C VAL A 320 -18.23 -17.93 -15.98
N THR A 321 -16.98 -17.48 -15.96
CA THR A 321 -15.95 -17.92 -16.92
C THR A 321 -15.30 -19.26 -16.54
N GLY A 322 -15.64 -19.83 -15.38
CA GLY A 322 -15.01 -21.05 -14.87
C GLY A 322 -13.53 -20.88 -14.52
N LEU A 323 -13.06 -19.64 -14.37
CA LEU A 323 -11.68 -19.30 -14.01
C LEU A 323 -11.46 -19.25 -12.50
N THR A 324 -12.51 -19.40 -11.68
CA THR A 324 -12.35 -19.48 -10.23
C THR A 324 -11.43 -20.67 -9.88
N PRO A 325 -10.34 -20.45 -9.13
CA PRO A 325 -9.47 -21.55 -8.73
C PRO A 325 -10.27 -22.56 -7.92
N ALA A 326 -10.02 -23.86 -8.15
CA ALA A 326 -10.46 -24.88 -7.22
C ALA A 326 -9.93 -24.51 -5.82
N HIS A 327 -10.68 -24.78 -4.76
CA HIS A 327 -10.22 -24.56 -3.38
C HIS A 327 -9.02 -25.48 -3.08
N ILE A 328 -7.84 -25.07 -3.52
CA ILE A 328 -6.56 -25.67 -3.19
C ILE A 328 -6.13 -25.03 -1.88
N ARG A 329 -5.90 -25.89 -0.88
CA ARG A 329 -5.35 -25.45 0.41
C ARG A 329 -3.96 -24.88 0.18
N VAL A 330 -3.74 -23.65 0.63
CA VAL A 330 -2.42 -23.00 0.57
C VAL A 330 -1.56 -23.61 1.68
N THR A 331 -0.64 -24.50 1.31
CA THR A 331 0.28 -25.20 2.23
C THR A 331 1.63 -24.50 2.39
N ALA A 332 1.85 -23.39 1.68
CA ALA A 332 3.13 -22.66 1.65
C ALA A 332 3.61 -22.22 3.03
N PHE A 333 2.71 -22.11 4.01
CA PHE A 333 3.00 -21.65 5.38
C PHE A 333 2.99 -22.76 6.44
N GLU A 334 2.74 -24.00 6.04
CA GLU A 334 2.65 -25.16 6.96
C GLU A 334 3.96 -25.96 7.01
N SER A 335 4.95 -25.62 6.16
CA SER A 335 6.23 -26.33 6.05
C SER A 335 7.38 -25.47 6.55
N ALA A 336 8.22 -26.04 7.42
CA ALA A 336 9.43 -25.37 7.90
C ALA A 336 10.36 -24.98 6.73
N PRO A 337 11.18 -23.93 6.86
CA PRO A 337 12.10 -23.49 5.82
C PRO A 337 12.99 -24.63 5.32
N ALA A 338 12.82 -24.98 4.05
CA ALA A 338 13.65 -25.96 3.36
C ALA A 338 14.77 -25.26 2.58
N LEU A 339 15.84 -25.99 2.24
CA LEU A 339 16.86 -25.52 1.30
C LEU A 339 16.32 -25.58 -0.14
N ASN A 340 15.38 -24.69 -0.44
CA ASN A 340 14.74 -24.52 -1.73
C ASN A 340 15.14 -23.16 -2.36
N TYR A 341 14.55 -22.85 -3.50
CA TYR A 341 14.77 -21.58 -4.19
C TYR A 341 14.38 -20.37 -3.32
N THR A 342 13.31 -20.45 -2.52
CA THR A 342 12.88 -19.39 -1.59
C THR A 342 14.01 -19.05 -0.62
N THR A 343 14.64 -20.05 -0.01
CA THR A 343 15.77 -19.85 0.91
C THR A 343 16.98 -19.23 0.22
N ILE A 344 17.32 -19.66 -1.00
CA ILE A 344 18.43 -19.07 -1.76
C ILE A 344 18.15 -17.60 -2.08
N LEU A 345 16.94 -17.29 -2.57
CA LEU A 345 16.52 -15.93 -2.89
C LEU A 345 16.48 -15.05 -1.62
N ASN A 346 15.98 -15.56 -0.50
CA ASN A 346 16.01 -14.86 0.78
C ASN A 346 17.43 -14.44 1.17
N LEU A 347 18.40 -15.35 1.06
CA LEU A 347 19.80 -15.03 1.37
C LEU A 347 20.38 -13.95 0.43
N VAL A 348 20.08 -14.04 -0.87
CA VAL A 348 20.50 -13.03 -1.86
C VAL A 348 19.90 -11.66 -1.55
N PHE A 349 18.59 -11.59 -1.29
CA PHE A 349 17.91 -10.34 -0.99
C PHE A 349 18.32 -9.78 0.38
N LEU A 350 18.57 -10.61 1.38
CA LEU A 350 19.13 -10.18 2.66
C LEU A 350 20.52 -9.56 2.49
N ALA A 351 21.38 -10.15 1.65
CA ALA A 351 22.68 -9.59 1.34
C ALA A 351 22.53 -8.22 0.61
N LEU A 352 21.62 -8.13 -0.35
CA LEU A 352 21.31 -6.88 -1.05
C LEU A 352 20.78 -5.79 -0.11
N MET A 353 19.83 -6.15 0.78
CA MET A 353 19.31 -5.27 1.82
C MET A 353 20.44 -4.77 2.70
N GLY A 354 21.36 -5.65 3.13
CA GLY A 354 22.54 -5.29 3.90
C GLY A 354 23.45 -4.31 3.17
N LEU A 355 23.71 -4.51 1.88
CA LEU A 355 24.50 -3.60 1.04
C LEU A 355 23.85 -2.22 0.88
N LEU A 356 22.54 -2.19 0.61
CA LEU A 356 21.78 -0.94 0.53
C LEU A 356 21.70 -0.26 1.90
N GLY A 357 21.67 -1.03 2.99
CA GLY A 357 21.66 -0.50 4.37
C GLY A 357 22.99 0.12 4.74
N TRP A 358 24.10 -0.55 4.39
CA TRP A 358 25.43 0.03 4.52
C TRP A 358 25.53 1.36 3.77
N ARG A 359 25.08 1.40 2.51
CA ARG A 359 25.05 2.64 1.72
C ARG A 359 24.18 3.72 2.37
N PHE A 360 23.00 3.35 2.85
CA PHE A 360 22.06 4.26 3.50
C PHE A 360 22.70 4.93 4.73
N LEU A 361 23.28 4.13 5.63
CA LEU A 361 23.95 4.61 6.83
C LEU A 361 25.16 5.48 6.51
N THR A 362 25.97 5.10 5.51
CA THR A 362 27.19 5.85 5.13
C THR A 362 26.91 7.14 4.36
N THR A 363 25.69 7.35 3.86
CA THR A 363 25.32 8.54 3.06
C THR A 363 24.31 9.45 3.77
N GLY A 364 24.21 9.36 5.10
CA GLY A 364 23.39 10.27 5.92
C GLY A 364 21.92 9.84 6.10
N GLY A 365 21.59 8.57 5.84
CA GLY A 365 20.22 8.06 5.94
C GLY A 365 19.57 8.20 7.33
N LEU A 366 20.36 8.12 8.40
CA LEU A 366 19.85 8.31 9.77
C LEU A 366 19.39 9.74 10.03
N ASP A 367 20.12 10.73 9.51
CA ASP A 367 19.73 12.14 9.64
C ASP A 367 18.48 12.43 8.81
N MET A 368 18.36 11.78 7.64
CA MET A 368 17.14 11.81 6.84
C MET A 368 15.93 11.27 7.64
N LEU A 369 16.00 10.08 8.24
CA LEU A 369 14.90 9.53 9.05
C LEU A 369 14.49 10.44 10.21
N ARG A 370 15.47 11.04 10.90
CA ARG A 370 15.20 12.02 11.96
C ARG A 370 14.45 13.25 11.44
N MET A 371 14.79 13.73 10.25
CA MET A 371 14.05 14.82 9.60
C MET A 371 12.61 14.40 9.21
N MET A 372 12.35 13.11 8.99
CA MET A 372 11.00 12.61 8.68
C MET A 372 10.06 12.58 9.88
N GLU A 373 10.60 12.34 11.08
CA GLU A 373 9.84 12.32 12.34
C GLU A 373 9.76 13.70 13.01
N ALA A 374 10.62 14.64 12.61
CA ALA A 374 10.59 16.01 13.11
C ALA A 374 9.33 16.73 12.61
N PRO A 375 8.49 17.29 13.51
CA PRO A 375 7.39 18.14 13.10
C PRO A 375 7.95 19.35 12.34
N ALA A 376 7.35 19.68 11.19
CA ALA A 376 7.73 20.84 10.39
C ALA A 376 7.87 22.05 11.32
N SER A 377 9.09 22.58 11.43
CA SER A 377 9.34 23.77 12.21
C SER A 377 8.45 24.88 11.66
N SER A 378 7.61 25.45 12.53
CA SER A 378 6.99 26.76 12.28
C SER A 378 8.09 27.70 11.78
N PRO A 379 7.86 28.53 10.75
CA PRO A 379 8.80 29.57 10.40
C PRO A 379 8.86 30.55 11.59
N ALA A 380 9.83 30.35 12.47
CA ALA A 380 10.13 31.28 13.53
C ALA A 380 10.69 32.54 12.86
N ALA A 381 9.83 33.55 12.78
CA ALA A 381 10.25 34.93 12.65
C ALA A 381 11.24 35.26 13.78
N THR A 382 12.49 35.59 13.42
CA THR A 382 13.47 36.46 14.12
C THR A 382 14.80 36.34 13.36
N GLY A 383 15.46 37.38 12.85
CA GLY A 383 15.20 38.81 13.02
C GLY A 383 16.04 39.68 12.07
N GLY A 384 15.54 40.92 11.92
CA GLY A 384 16.16 42.17 11.48
C GLY A 384 17.49 42.14 10.73
N MET A 385 17.43 42.54 9.46
CA MET A 385 18.48 43.36 8.86
C MET A 385 18.56 44.68 9.64
N GLU A 386 19.58 44.86 10.47
CA GLU A 386 20.06 46.20 10.83
C GLU A 386 20.97 46.71 9.71
N THR A 387 20.43 47.62 8.90
CA THR A 387 21.19 48.49 8.02
C THR A 387 21.89 49.56 8.87
N GLY A 388 23.14 49.31 9.25
CA GLY A 388 24.02 50.32 9.83
C GLY A 388 24.64 51.19 8.72
N HIS A 389 24.04 52.35 8.46
CA HIS A 389 24.70 53.46 7.78
C HIS A 389 25.76 54.07 8.71
N HIS A 390 27.04 54.02 8.31
CA HIS A 390 28.06 54.93 8.83
C HIS A 390 28.62 55.77 7.68
N HIS A 391 28.09 57.00 7.59
CA HIS A 391 28.81 58.15 7.07
C HIS A 391 29.39 58.90 8.28
N HIS A 392 30.71 59.01 8.35
CA HIS A 392 31.50 60.23 8.56
C HIS A 392 32.95 59.90 8.88
#